data_AF-A0A1W9WJ49-F1
#
_entry.id   AF-A0A1W9WJ49-F1
#
_cell.length_a   1.000
_cell.length_b   1.000
_cell.length_c   1.000
_cell.angle_alpha   90.00
_cell.angle_beta   90.00
_cell.angle_gamma   90.00
#
_symmetry.space_group_name_H-M   'P 1'
#
loop_
_entity.id
_entity.type
_entity.pdbx_description
1 polymer ?
#
loop_
_entity_poly.entity_id
_entity_poly.type
_entity_poly.pdbx_seq_one_letter_code
_entity_poly.pdbx_strand_id
1 'polypeptide(L)'
;MRVLLVYPEPDTAPFYLQAPMECLHLAAALEGKHQVQLYDQNVDEQRLETVISEFAPDIIGVLFTMRGLAASYRIAHQFRHKGYILIAAGKYPTSKPKECDHFGE
;
A
#
# COMPACT_ATOMS: atom_id res chain seq x y z
N MET A 1 13.55 -0.68 -10.79
CA MET A 1 13.02 -1.31 -9.57
C MET A 1 11.56 -1.64 -9.77
N ARG A 2 11.09 -2.70 -9.13
CA ARG A 2 9.69 -3.13 -9.09
C ARG A 2 9.02 -2.54 -7.86
N VAL A 3 8.01 -1.73 -8.08
CA VAL A 3 7.27 -1.02 -7.02
C VAL A 3 5.85 -1.56 -6.99
N LEU A 4 5.45 -2.13 -5.86
CA LEU A 4 4.06 -2.52 -5.62
C LEU A 4 3.39 -1.44 -4.77
N LEU A 5 2.32 -0.84 -5.29
CA LEU A 5 1.47 0.09 -4.56
C LEU A 5 0.21 -0.64 -4.09
N VAL A 6 0.01 -0.70 -2.78
CA VAL A 6 -1.08 -1.43 -2.14
C VAL A 6 -2.13 -0.43 -1.66
N TYR A 7 -3.35 -0.55 -2.15
CA TYR A 7 -4.52 0.17 -1.66
C TYR A 7 -5.34 -0.77 -0.76
N PRO A 8 -5.31 -0.56 0.58
CA PRO A 8 -5.99 -1.44 1.52
C PRO A 8 -7.51 -1.27 1.49
N GLU A 9 -8.22 -2.35 1.83
CA GLU A 9 -9.66 -2.29 2.09
C GLU A 9 -9.94 -1.39 3.31
N PRO A 10 -11.00 -0.55 3.29
CA PRO A 10 -11.40 0.26 4.43
C PRO A 10 -11.75 -0.58 5.67
N ASP A 11 -11.39 -0.06 6.85
CA ASP A 11 -11.58 -0.73 8.15
C ASP A 11 -13.07 -0.88 8.55
N THR A 12 -13.94 -0.01 8.01
CA THR A 12 -15.35 0.06 8.39
C THR A 12 -16.26 0.07 7.16
N ALA A 13 -17.22 -0.84 7.14
CA ALA A 13 -18.36 -0.83 6.22
C ALA A 13 -19.46 0.17 6.68
N PRO A 14 -20.34 0.64 5.77
CA PRO A 14 -20.31 0.44 4.33
C PRO A 14 -19.29 1.37 3.64
N PHE A 15 -18.67 0.89 2.57
CA PHE A 15 -17.82 1.71 1.71
C PHE A 15 -18.26 1.59 0.26
N TYR A 16 -18.09 2.68 -0.48
CA TYR A 16 -18.26 2.69 -1.92
C TYR A 16 -16.90 2.39 -2.55
N LEU A 17 -16.89 1.51 -3.55
CA LEU A 17 -15.70 1.30 -4.38
C LEU A 17 -15.35 2.63 -5.06
N GLN A 18 -14.23 3.21 -4.66
CA GLN A 18 -13.66 4.39 -5.28
C GLN A 18 -12.34 3.99 -5.89
N ALA A 19 -12.05 4.52 -7.09
CA ALA A 19 -10.75 4.34 -7.68
C ALA A 19 -9.66 4.86 -6.73
N PRO A 20 -8.54 4.14 -6.54
CA PRO A 20 -7.48 4.53 -5.62
C PRO A 20 -6.63 5.65 -6.24
N MET A 21 -7.21 6.86 -6.30
CA MET A 21 -6.64 7.98 -7.05
C MET A 21 -5.21 8.30 -6.62
N GLU A 22 -4.89 8.27 -5.32
CA GLU A 22 -3.52 8.53 -4.85
C GLU A 22 -2.52 7.49 -5.41
N CYS A 23 -2.89 6.22 -5.45
CA CYS A 23 -2.05 5.18 -6.03
C CYS A 23 -1.89 5.37 -7.55
N LEU A 24 -2.95 5.77 -8.26
CA LEU A 24 -2.90 6.06 -9.70
C LEU A 24 -1.94 7.23 -10.01
N HIS A 25 -1.98 8.31 -9.22
CA HIS A 25 -1.05 9.43 -9.41
C HIS A 25 0.40 9.03 -9.12
N LEU A 26 0.64 8.25 -8.06
CA LEU A 26 1.98 7.74 -7.75
C LEU A 26 2.49 6.79 -8.84
N ALA A 27 1.64 5.90 -9.34
CA ALA A 27 1.98 5.00 -10.44
C ALA A 27 2.38 5.79 -11.68
N ALA A 28 1.55 6.75 -12.10
CA ALA A 28 1.84 7.59 -13.26
C ALA A 28 3.15 8.39 -13.12
N ALA A 29 3.50 8.84 -11.91
CA ALA A 29 4.74 9.57 -11.66
C ALA A 29 5.99 8.67 -11.66
N LEU A 30 5.84 7.38 -11.31
CA LEU A 30 6.93 6.40 -11.24
C LEU A 30 7.12 5.62 -12.54
N GLU A 31 6.07 5.51 -13.34
CA GLU A 31 6.11 4.90 -14.66
C GLU A 31 7.15 5.57 -15.57
N GLY A 32 7.82 4.77 -16.39
CA GLY A 32 8.93 5.19 -17.25
C GLY A 32 10.32 5.11 -16.62
N LYS A 33 10.42 5.02 -15.28
CA LYS A 33 11.69 4.75 -14.57
C LYS A 33 11.66 3.46 -13.76
N HIS A 34 10.48 3.06 -13.32
CA HIS A 34 10.25 1.89 -12.50
C HIS A 34 9.16 1.03 -13.14
N GLN A 35 9.17 -0.27 -12.83
CA GLN A 35 8.04 -1.14 -13.12
C GLN A 35 7.09 -1.02 -11.94
N VAL A 36 5.88 -0.53 -12.18
CA VAL A 36 4.90 -0.29 -11.12
C VAL A 36 3.73 -1.24 -11.29
N GLN A 37 3.30 -1.85 -10.20
CA GLN A 37 2.05 -2.60 -10.13
C GLN A 37 1.20 -2.03 -9.01
N LEU A 38 -0.10 -1.96 -9.27
CA LEU A 38 -1.12 -1.59 -8.30
C LEU A 38 -1.80 -2.87 -7.80
N TYR A 39 -2.04 -2.93 -6.50
CA TYR A 39 -2.90 -3.91 -5.87
C TYR A 39 -3.99 -3.18 -5.10
N ASP A 40 -5.22 -3.33 -5.54
CA ASP A 40 -6.41 -2.81 -4.89
C ASP A 40 -7.16 -3.95 -4.21
N GLN A 41 -7.03 -4.01 -2.89
CA GLN A 41 -7.63 -5.07 -2.07
C GLN A 41 -9.17 -5.11 -2.18
N ASN A 42 -9.80 -4.04 -2.68
CA ASN A 42 -11.25 -3.97 -2.82
C ASN A 42 -11.77 -4.65 -4.09
N VAL A 43 -10.91 -4.91 -5.09
CA VAL A 43 -11.33 -5.45 -6.39
C VAL A 43 -10.44 -6.58 -6.91
N ASP A 44 -9.19 -6.67 -6.46
CA ASP A 44 -8.29 -7.76 -6.85
C ASP A 44 -8.69 -9.07 -6.15
N GLU A 45 -8.98 -10.10 -6.96
CA GLU A 45 -9.35 -11.43 -6.46
C GLU A 45 -8.16 -12.19 -5.88
N GLN A 46 -6.95 -11.87 -6.34
CA GLN A 46 -5.73 -12.52 -5.87
C GLN A 46 -5.37 -12.04 -4.47
N ARG A 47 -4.79 -12.95 -3.68
CA ARG A 47 -4.21 -12.58 -2.38
C ARG A 47 -2.96 -11.75 -2.57
N LEU A 48 -2.77 -10.75 -1.71
CA LEU A 48 -1.58 -9.89 -1.72
C LEU A 48 -0.27 -10.68 -1.66
N GLU A 49 -0.21 -11.79 -0.90
CA GLU A 49 1.00 -12.62 -0.85
C GLU A 49 1.34 -13.26 -2.20
N THR A 50 0.32 -13.68 -2.96
CA THR A 50 0.50 -14.23 -4.31
C THR A 50 1.05 -13.16 -5.24
N VAL A 51 0.42 -11.98 -5.25
CA VAL A 51 0.86 -10.83 -6.05
C VAL A 51 2.31 -10.46 -5.73
N ILE A 52 2.68 -10.41 -4.45
CA ILE A 52 4.05 -10.15 -4.02
C ILE A 52 5.00 -11.24 -4.50
N SER A 53 4.62 -12.52 -4.45
CA SER A 53 5.49 -13.61 -4.88
C SER A 53 5.73 -13.63 -6.39
N GLU A 54 4.70 -13.33 -7.18
CA GLU A 54 4.76 -13.34 -8.65
C GLU A 54 5.44 -12.09 -9.19
N PHE A 55 5.08 -10.92 -8.67
CA PHE A 55 5.66 -9.65 -9.09
C PHE A 55 7.08 -9.46 -8.51
N ALA A 56 7.33 -9.99 -7.31
CA ALA A 56 8.56 -9.86 -6.53
C ALA A 56 9.05 -8.39 -6.39
N PRO A 57 8.27 -7.50 -5.77
CA PRO A 57 8.62 -6.09 -5.63
C PRO A 57 9.90 -5.86 -4.82
N ASP A 58 10.68 -4.85 -5.22
CA ASP A 58 11.79 -4.31 -4.42
C ASP A 58 11.25 -3.40 -3.31
N ILE A 59 10.17 -2.67 -3.61
CA ILE A 59 9.51 -1.71 -2.72
C ILE A 59 8.01 -2.03 -2.66
N ILE A 60 7.46 -2.02 -1.46
CA ILE A 60 6.02 -2.12 -1.21
C ILE A 60 5.57 -0.79 -0.56
N GLY A 61 4.81 0.01 -1.32
CA GLY A 61 4.17 1.22 -0.83
C GLY A 61 2.75 0.90 -0.36
N VAL A 62 2.49 0.95 0.94
CA VAL A 62 1.16 0.73 1.51
C VAL A 62 0.47 2.07 1.66
N LEU A 63 -0.71 2.25 1.06
CA LEU A 63 -1.41 3.53 1.09
C LEU A 63 -2.21 3.69 2.39
N PHE A 64 -1.77 4.63 3.22
CA PHE A 64 -2.45 4.98 4.46
C PHE A 64 -3.51 6.04 4.17
N THR A 65 -4.77 5.62 4.25
CA THR A 65 -5.93 6.50 4.21
C THR A 65 -6.59 6.55 5.58
N MET A 66 -7.28 7.65 5.90
CA MET A 66 -8.01 7.78 7.19
C MET A 66 -9.00 6.64 7.45
N ARG A 67 -9.52 6.00 6.40
CA ARG A 67 -10.52 4.94 6.50
C ARG A 67 -9.95 3.52 6.45
N GLY A 68 -8.67 3.36 6.13
CA GLY A 68 -8.01 2.06 6.04
C GLY A 68 -6.73 2.02 6.87
N LEU A 69 -6.65 2.79 7.96
CA LEU A 69 -5.46 2.88 8.79
C LEU A 69 -5.12 1.52 9.40
N ALA A 70 -6.08 0.85 10.03
CA ALA A 70 -5.80 -0.43 10.69
C ALA A 70 -5.40 -1.51 9.68
N ALA A 71 -6.05 -1.56 8.51
CA ALA A 71 -5.66 -2.42 7.40
C ALA A 71 -4.24 -2.10 6.89
N SER A 72 -3.89 -0.81 6.75
CA SER A 72 -2.55 -0.38 6.34
C SER A 72 -1.48 -0.81 7.35
N TYR A 73 -1.73 -0.60 8.65
CA TYR A 73 -0.85 -1.04 9.75
C TYR A 73 -0.65 -2.55 9.73
N ARG A 74 -1.73 -3.32 9.57
CA ARG A 74 -1.69 -4.79 9.51
C ARG A 74 -0.84 -5.29 8.35
N ILE A 75 -1.00 -4.70 7.16
CA ILE A 75 -0.20 -5.04 5.97
C ILE A 75 1.28 -4.68 6.21
N ALA A 76 1.55 -3.46 6.68
CA ALA A 76 2.93 -3.03 6.96
C ALA A 76 3.61 -3.98 7.97
N HIS A 77 2.92 -4.36 9.04
CA HIS A 77 3.43 -5.32 10.03
C HIS A 77 3.68 -6.70 9.43
N GLN A 78 2.76 -7.21 8.60
CA GLN A 78 2.86 -8.52 7.97
C GLN A 78 4.12 -8.68 7.10
N PHE A 79 4.59 -7.61 6.45
CA PHE A 79 5.70 -7.67 5.49
C PHE A 79 7.02 -7.08 6.03
N ARG A 80 7.02 -6.47 7.21
CA ARG A 80 8.20 -5.78 7.78
C ARG A 80 9.43 -6.66 7.92
N HIS A 81 9.25 -7.91 8.36
CA HIS A 81 10.35 -8.83 8.62
C HIS A 81 10.72 -9.71 7.42
N LYS A 82 10.17 -9.42 6.23
CA LYS A 82 10.35 -10.25 5.03
C LYS A 82 11.38 -9.69 4.04
N GLY A 83 12.18 -8.71 4.45
CA GLY A 83 13.28 -8.16 3.65
C GLY A 83 12.87 -7.16 2.57
N TYR A 84 11.61 -6.76 2.51
CA TYR A 84 11.13 -5.72 1.58
C TYR A 84 11.39 -4.32 2.13
N ILE A 85 11.62 -3.36 1.23
CA ILE A 85 11.55 -1.94 1.58
C ILE A 85 10.07 -1.56 1.66
N LEU A 86 9.58 -1.30 2.87
CA LEU A 86 8.22 -0.82 3.10
C LEU A 86 8.19 0.70 3.20
N ILE A 87 7.21 1.30 2.53
CA ILE A 87 6.95 2.73 2.56
C ILE A 87 5.50 2.96 2.96
N ALA A 88 5.27 3.78 3.98
CA ALA A 88 3.95 4.34 4.24
C ALA A 88 3.68 5.42 3.18
N ALA A 89 2.77 5.14 2.25
CA ALA A 89 2.43 6.01 1.14
C ALA A 89 1.11 6.76 1.38
N GLY A 90 0.92 7.85 0.63
CA GLY A 90 -0.32 8.62 0.63
C GLY A 90 -0.34 9.82 1.56
N LYS A 91 -1.50 10.47 1.64
CA LYS A 91 -1.66 11.74 2.35
C LYS A 91 -1.51 11.64 3.87
N TYR A 92 -1.90 10.52 4.47
CA TYR A 92 -1.86 10.35 5.92
C TYR A 92 -0.43 10.45 6.48
N PRO A 93 0.55 9.64 6.05
CA PRO A 93 1.94 9.71 6.55
C PRO A 93 2.59 11.06 6.23
N THR A 94 2.14 11.75 5.19
CA THR A 94 2.60 13.12 4.88
C THR A 94 2.14 14.13 5.92
N SER A 95 0.90 14.00 6.43
CA SER A 95 0.32 14.94 7.41
C SER A 95 0.54 14.53 8.87
N LYS A 96 0.70 13.22 9.12
CA LYS A 96 0.87 12.59 10.44
C LYS A 96 2.06 11.62 10.48
N PRO A 97 3.28 12.04 10.09
CA PRO A 97 4.42 11.13 9.95
C PRO A 97 4.77 10.41 11.26
N LYS A 98 4.70 11.11 12.40
CA LYS A 98 5.02 10.55 13.73
C LYS A 98 4.11 9.40 14.15
N GLU A 99 2.86 9.39 13.68
CA GLU A 99 1.92 8.32 13.97
C GLU A 99 2.28 7.07 13.17
N CYS A 100 2.84 7.26 11.97
CA CYS A 100 3.43 6.19 11.19
C CYS A 100 4.82 5.78 11.71
N ASP A 101 5.57 6.61 12.43
CA ASP A 101 6.88 6.17 12.98
C ASP A 101 6.73 5.08 14.06
N HIS A 102 5.55 4.96 14.69
CA HIS A 102 5.26 4.05 15.81
C HIS A 102 4.94 2.61 15.40
N PHE A 103 5.33 2.14 14.21
CA PHE A 103 5.28 0.71 13.87
C PHE A 103 6.15 -0.19 14.81
N GLY A 104 6.74 0.35 15.88
CA GLY A 104 7.87 -0.20 16.63
C GLY A 104 7.60 -0.75 18.03
N GLU A 105 6.36 -0.85 18.51
CA GLU A 105 6.01 -1.54 19.77
C GLU A 105 5.13 -2.78 19.52
#